data_AF-A0A1I0H8C0-F1
#
_entry.id   AF-A0A1I0H8C0-F1
#
_cell.length_a   1.000
_cell.length_b   1.000
_cell.length_c   1.000
_cell.angle_alpha   90.00
_cell.angle_beta   90.00
_cell.angle_gamma   90.00
#
_symmetry.space_group_name_H-M   'P 1'
#
loop_
_entity.id
_entity.type
_entity.pdbx_description
1 polymer ?
#
loop_
_entity_poly.entity_id
_entity_poly.type
_entity_poly.pdbx_seq_one_letter_code
_entity_poly.pdbx_strand_id
1 'polypeptide(L)'
;MSAAVLVGLAWAVLATGFSAVALLRLLRMKRGPGVATRAPVLLLRPVDEPTPRELENLARPVDYAGPLEQVVVSPYRPRLAPGVRWLPSDPTTPNRKVGHLLYALAVLEVGERVVVAVDADVAVTGALVEGLAGPVAAGAALSTAAPTPVGVRGAVGWAVAGLLRHTHHSFRALHAMSAGAKAVCGKALGLSPVAIQELRGLADHIGEDLELSRRLHARGLDVALAEAPALVPMAPLVSWRPAVERFTRWMQVLASHRPGLYPTVPLLFTPTLPLAVLSGVLGSGVLVAATGVLVAVRTLLSWRLAVLTAPPEGNAAEAAPGGAWVVLGAWVLGEALLLVAFMRSLGQARVTWRGRTYALRRGGRMAPVWPELSGGQG
;
A
#
# COMPACT_ATOMS: atom_id res chain seq x y z
N MET A 1 8.25 9.19 41.11
CA MET A 1 7.95 9.20 39.66
C MET A 1 6.44 9.26 39.49
N SER A 2 5.88 10.18 38.70
CA SER A 2 4.42 10.32 38.58
C SER A 2 3.79 9.18 37.77
N ALA A 3 2.50 8.94 37.96
CA ALA A 3 1.75 7.93 37.20
C ALA A 3 1.81 8.20 35.68
N ALA A 4 1.78 9.47 35.26
CA ALA A 4 1.91 9.85 33.85
C ALA A 4 3.27 9.46 33.26
N VAL A 5 4.36 9.63 34.01
CA VAL A 5 5.69 9.19 33.59
C VAL A 5 5.74 7.65 33.47
N LEU A 6 5.16 6.93 34.43
CA LEU A 6 5.08 5.45 34.38
C LEU A 6 4.33 4.95 33.13
N VAL A 7 3.19 5.55 32.81
CA VAL A 7 2.41 5.23 31.60
C VAL A 7 3.22 5.53 30.33
N GLY A 8 3.87 6.70 30.28
CA GLY A 8 4.75 7.08 29.16
C GLY A 8 5.91 6.10 28.98
N LEU A 9 6.53 5.63 30.07
CA LEU A 9 7.61 4.65 30.03
C LEU A 9 7.12 3.29 29.52
N ALA A 10 6.00 2.80 30.05
CA ALA A 10 5.40 1.55 29.58
C ALA A 10 5.08 1.61 28.08
N TRP A 11 4.54 2.75 27.62
CA TRP A 11 4.26 2.97 26.21
C TRP A 11 5.54 3.01 25.36
N ALA A 12 6.57 3.73 25.78
CA ALA A 12 7.86 3.79 25.08
C ALA A 12 8.52 2.40 24.98
N VAL A 13 8.48 1.61 26.05
CA VAL A 13 9.00 0.23 26.07
C VAL A 13 8.23 -0.65 25.10
N LEU A 14 6.90 -0.60 25.11
CA LEU A 14 6.05 -1.37 24.21
C LEU A 14 6.31 -1.02 22.73
N ALA A 15 6.35 0.27 22.39
CA ALA A 15 6.64 0.75 21.05
C ALA A 15 8.05 0.36 20.58
N THR A 16 9.03 0.41 21.48
CA THR A 16 10.41 0.00 21.21
C THR A 16 10.48 -1.49 20.92
N GLY A 17 9.85 -2.32 21.76
CA GLY A 17 9.79 -3.76 21.57
C GLY A 17 9.14 -4.14 20.23
N PHE A 18 8.02 -3.51 19.89
CA PHE A 18 7.36 -3.69 18.59
C PHE A 18 8.30 -3.36 17.42
N SER A 19 9.01 -2.24 17.51
CA SER A 19 9.96 -1.78 16.47
C SER A 19 11.18 -2.69 16.36
N ALA A 20 11.71 -3.16 17.49
CA ALA A 20 12.84 -4.08 17.53
C ALA A 20 12.48 -5.44 16.93
N VAL A 21 11.28 -5.96 17.21
CA VAL A 21 10.79 -7.21 16.59
C VAL A 21 10.65 -7.05 15.07
N ALA A 22 10.11 -5.92 14.59
CA ALA A 22 10.01 -5.65 13.16
C ALA A 22 11.39 -5.61 12.50
N LEU A 23 12.34 -4.90 13.10
CA LEU A 23 13.72 -4.84 12.63
C LEU A 23 14.35 -6.24 12.59
N LEU A 24 14.25 -7.01 13.68
CA LEU A 24 14.81 -8.36 13.76
C LEU A 24 14.24 -9.29 12.68
N ARG A 25 12.92 -9.25 12.44
CA ARG A 25 12.29 -10.04 11.38
C ARG A 25 12.81 -9.64 10.00
N LEU A 26 12.92 -8.34 9.72
CA LEU A 26 13.46 -7.84 8.45
C LEU A 26 14.97 -8.11 8.26
N LEU A 27 15.74 -8.19 9.34
CA LEU A 27 17.14 -8.60 9.30
C LEU A 27 17.28 -10.10 8.98
N ARG A 28 16.35 -10.93 9.48
CA ARG A 28 16.31 -12.37 9.19
C ARG A 28 15.75 -12.70 7.82
N MET A 29 14.98 -11.80 7.21
CA MET A 29 14.55 -11.95 5.82
C MET A 29 15.76 -11.93 4.89
N LYS A 30 16.09 -13.10 4.36
CA LYS A 30 17.03 -13.24 3.23
C LYS A 30 16.30 -12.77 1.97
N ARG A 31 16.93 -11.92 1.16
CA ARG A 31 16.47 -11.71 -0.22
C ARG A 31 16.58 -13.07 -0.91
N GLY A 32 15.45 -13.65 -1.28
CA GLY A 32 15.47 -14.84 -2.12
C GLY A 32 15.97 -14.45 -3.52
N PRO A 33 16.65 -15.35 -4.25
CA PRO A 33 16.67 -15.20 -5.70
C PRO A 33 15.21 -15.14 -6.15
N GLY A 34 14.81 -14.06 -6.82
CA GLY A 34 13.46 -13.98 -7.38
C GLY A 34 13.18 -15.25 -8.19
N VAL A 35 11.95 -15.76 -8.14
CA VAL A 35 11.57 -16.92 -8.95
C VAL A 35 11.55 -16.46 -10.40
N ALA A 36 12.66 -16.68 -11.11
CA ALA A 36 12.77 -16.30 -12.49
C ALA A 36 11.70 -17.05 -13.30
N THR A 37 10.96 -16.34 -14.14
CA THR A 37 9.87 -16.95 -14.90
C THR A 37 9.68 -16.32 -16.26
N ARG A 38 9.34 -17.16 -17.23
CA ARG A 38 8.90 -16.78 -18.57
C ARG A 38 7.48 -17.27 -18.86
N ALA A 39 6.70 -17.55 -17.80
CA ALA A 39 5.32 -17.96 -17.94
C ALA A 39 4.53 -16.92 -18.77
N PRO A 40 3.60 -17.35 -19.64
CA PRO A 40 2.71 -16.42 -20.32
C PRO A 40 1.94 -15.57 -19.31
N VAL A 41 1.86 -14.25 -19.52
CA VAL A 41 1.19 -13.32 -18.61
C VAL A 41 0.05 -12.59 -19.31
N LEU A 42 -1.10 -12.51 -18.63
CA LEU A 42 -2.17 -11.56 -18.93
C LEU A 42 -2.09 -10.39 -17.94
N LEU A 43 -1.58 -9.25 -18.39
CA LEU A 43 -1.46 -8.03 -17.60
C LEU A 43 -2.71 -7.16 -17.75
N LEU A 44 -3.54 -7.11 -16.71
CA LEU A 44 -4.73 -6.29 -16.61
C LEU A 44 -4.41 -4.95 -15.93
N ARG A 45 -4.79 -3.86 -16.59
CA ARG A 45 -4.60 -2.48 -16.13
C ARG A 45 -5.98 -1.81 -15.99
N PRO A 46 -6.65 -1.91 -14.83
CA PRO A 46 -7.95 -1.26 -14.62
C PRO A 46 -7.76 0.26 -14.49
N VAL A 47 -8.55 1.01 -15.25
CA VAL A 47 -8.43 2.46 -15.40
C VAL A 47 -9.85 3.02 -15.52
N ASP A 48 -10.20 4.02 -14.71
CA ASP A 48 -11.58 4.55 -14.70
C ASP A 48 -11.59 6.05 -15.06
N GLU A 49 -10.88 6.87 -14.28
CA GLU A 49 -10.63 8.30 -14.59
C GLU A 49 -9.12 8.60 -14.49
N PRO A 50 -8.34 8.25 -15.53
CA PRO A 50 -6.89 8.40 -15.53
C PRO A 50 -6.45 9.86 -15.54
N THR A 51 -5.45 10.12 -14.72
CA THR A 51 -4.62 11.33 -14.72
C THR A 51 -3.63 11.32 -15.90
N PRO A 52 -3.08 12.48 -16.32
CA PRO A 52 -2.07 12.53 -17.38
C PRO A 52 -0.88 11.60 -17.12
N ARG A 53 -0.44 11.48 -15.85
CA ARG A 53 0.68 10.62 -15.48
C ARG A 53 0.35 9.13 -15.61
N GLU A 54 -0.87 8.73 -15.29
CA GLU A 54 -1.33 7.35 -15.51
C GLU A 54 -1.35 7.03 -17.01
N LEU A 55 -1.77 7.97 -17.85
CA LEU A 55 -1.71 7.81 -19.32
C LEU A 55 -0.27 7.68 -19.82
N GLU A 56 0.66 8.49 -19.32
CA GLU A 56 2.11 8.36 -19.62
C GLU A 56 2.65 6.98 -19.24
N ASN A 57 2.25 6.45 -18.07
CA ASN A 57 2.67 5.13 -17.62
C ASN A 57 2.11 4.01 -18.52
N LEU A 58 0.84 4.13 -18.95
CA LEU A 58 0.18 3.15 -19.83
C LEU A 58 0.75 3.16 -21.26
N ALA A 59 1.36 4.27 -21.68
CA ALA A 59 1.99 4.42 -22.98
C ALA A 59 3.42 3.86 -23.05
N ARG A 60 3.99 3.39 -21.94
CA ARG A 60 5.33 2.78 -21.91
C ARG A 60 5.25 1.29 -22.20
N PRO A 61 6.12 0.75 -23.07
CA PRO A 61 6.21 -0.69 -23.28
C PRO A 61 6.74 -1.37 -22.00
N VAL A 62 6.34 -2.62 -21.80
CA VAL A 62 6.80 -3.46 -20.69
C VAL A 62 7.83 -4.44 -21.22
N ASP A 63 9.06 -4.31 -20.76
CA ASP A 63 10.17 -5.20 -21.14
C ASP A 63 10.14 -6.49 -20.32
N TYR A 64 9.25 -7.41 -20.68
CA TYR A 64 9.17 -8.75 -20.08
C TYR A 64 9.70 -9.81 -21.06
N ALA A 65 10.57 -10.70 -20.58
CA ALA A 65 11.24 -11.69 -21.42
C ALA A 65 10.34 -12.84 -21.90
N GLY A 66 9.17 -13.03 -21.28
CA GLY A 66 8.17 -14.04 -21.68
C GLY A 66 7.01 -13.46 -22.49
N PRO A 67 6.06 -14.30 -22.94
CA PRO A 67 4.86 -13.84 -23.64
C PRO A 67 4.00 -12.95 -22.73
N LEU A 68 3.66 -11.75 -23.20
CA LEU A 68 2.86 -10.76 -22.45
C LEU A 68 1.70 -10.25 -23.32
N GLU A 69 0.47 -10.45 -22.86
CA GLU A 69 -0.68 -9.68 -23.35
C GLU A 69 -1.03 -8.60 -22.32
N GLN A 70 -0.91 -7.33 -22.72
CA GLN A 70 -1.33 -6.21 -21.88
C GLN A 70 -2.69 -5.69 -22.32
N VAL A 71 -3.64 -5.65 -21.37
CA VAL A 71 -5.00 -5.17 -21.59
C VAL A 71 -5.31 -4.03 -20.63
N VAL A 72 -5.65 -2.87 -21.19
CA VAL A 72 -6.17 -1.73 -20.44
C VAL A 72 -7.69 -1.77 -20.45
N VAL A 73 -8.27 -1.83 -19.25
CA VAL A 73 -9.71 -2.02 -19.03
C VAL A 73 -10.29 -0.71 -18.54
N SER A 74 -11.12 -0.05 -19.36
CA SER A 74 -11.51 1.35 -19.13
C SER A 74 -12.83 1.71 -19.83
N PRO A 75 -13.65 2.62 -19.26
CA PRO A 75 -14.92 3.04 -19.88
C PRO A 75 -14.71 3.81 -21.19
N TYR A 76 -13.54 4.44 -21.37
CA TYR A 76 -13.13 5.10 -22.60
C TYR A 76 -11.79 4.58 -23.09
N ARG A 77 -11.47 4.83 -24.37
CA ARG A 77 -10.19 4.44 -24.97
C ARG A 77 -9.09 5.45 -24.63
N PRO A 78 -8.13 5.13 -23.74
CA PRO A 78 -6.99 6.00 -23.51
C PRO A 78 -5.99 5.93 -24.68
N ARG A 79 -5.02 6.84 -24.70
CA ARG A 79 -3.83 6.72 -25.56
C ARG A 79 -2.99 5.54 -25.04
N LEU A 80 -2.68 4.59 -25.91
CA LEU A 80 -1.99 3.35 -25.58
C LEU A 80 -0.72 3.17 -26.41
N ALA A 81 0.24 2.41 -25.88
CA ALA A 81 1.41 1.97 -26.63
C ALA A 81 1.01 0.98 -27.75
N PRO A 82 1.82 0.85 -28.82
CA PRO A 82 1.64 -0.21 -29.81
C PRO A 82 1.58 -1.59 -29.13
N GLY A 83 0.66 -2.45 -29.59
CA GLY A 83 0.48 -3.80 -29.05
C GLY A 83 -0.35 -3.90 -27.76
N VAL A 84 -0.68 -2.77 -27.11
CA VAL A 84 -1.56 -2.79 -25.93
C VAL A 84 -3.02 -2.80 -26.35
N ARG A 85 -3.76 -3.80 -25.87
CA ARG A 85 -5.20 -3.95 -26.14
C ARG A 85 -6.01 -3.05 -25.22
N TRP A 86 -7.04 -2.41 -25.76
CA TRP A 86 -8.08 -1.77 -24.96
C TRP A 86 -9.30 -2.70 -24.88
N LEU A 87 -9.85 -2.82 -23.67
CA LEU A 87 -11.11 -3.50 -23.43
C LEU A 87 -12.10 -2.50 -22.80
N PRO A 88 -13.16 -2.07 -23.52
CA PRO A 88 -14.18 -1.18 -22.97
C PRO A 88 -14.90 -1.84 -21.80
N SER A 89 -15.04 -1.13 -20.68
CA SER A 89 -15.71 -1.64 -19.48
C SER A 89 -16.25 -0.49 -18.65
N ASP A 90 -17.52 -0.55 -18.25
CA ASP A 90 -18.14 0.43 -17.34
C ASP A 90 -18.93 -0.29 -16.24
N PRO A 91 -18.26 -0.76 -15.17
CA PRO A 91 -18.88 -1.57 -14.14
C PRO A 91 -19.78 -0.73 -13.23
N THR A 92 -20.98 -1.24 -12.94
CA THR A 92 -21.94 -0.62 -12.02
C THR A 92 -21.63 -0.92 -10.54
N THR A 93 -20.67 -1.80 -10.27
CA THR A 93 -20.29 -2.20 -8.91
C THR A 93 -19.62 -1.07 -8.14
N PRO A 94 -19.84 -0.94 -6.82
CA PRO A 94 -19.24 0.11 -6.00
C PRO A 94 -17.70 0.17 -6.11
N ASN A 95 -17.01 -0.97 -6.05
CA ASN A 95 -15.58 -1.05 -6.33
C ASN A 95 -15.36 -1.22 -7.84
N ARG A 96 -15.30 -0.09 -8.56
CA ARG A 96 -15.14 -0.08 -10.01
C ARG A 96 -13.85 -0.75 -10.49
N LYS A 97 -12.75 -0.68 -9.71
CA LYS A 97 -11.51 -1.40 -10.02
C LYS A 97 -11.75 -2.91 -10.08
N VAL A 98 -12.38 -3.47 -9.05
CA VAL A 98 -12.73 -4.91 -9.03
C VAL A 98 -13.72 -5.22 -10.15
N GLY A 99 -14.71 -4.36 -10.39
CA GLY A 99 -15.65 -4.52 -11.51
C GLY A 99 -14.97 -4.64 -12.87
N HIS A 100 -13.98 -3.78 -13.18
CA HIS A 100 -13.20 -3.86 -14.41
C HIS A 100 -12.41 -5.18 -14.50
N LEU A 101 -11.76 -5.60 -13.41
CA LEU A 101 -10.99 -6.84 -13.38
C LEU A 101 -11.90 -8.05 -13.61
N LEU A 102 -13.05 -8.13 -12.94
CA LEU A 102 -14.00 -9.22 -13.09
C LEU A 102 -14.60 -9.25 -14.51
N TYR A 103 -14.91 -8.10 -15.08
CA TYR A 103 -15.36 -8.01 -16.47
C TYR A 103 -14.30 -8.55 -17.45
N ALA A 104 -13.05 -8.11 -17.31
CA ALA A 104 -11.96 -8.58 -18.15
C ALA A 104 -11.75 -10.10 -18.03
N LEU A 105 -11.79 -10.63 -16.81
CA LEU A 105 -11.64 -12.07 -16.56
C LEU A 105 -12.82 -12.92 -17.04
N ALA A 106 -13.99 -12.30 -17.30
CA ALA A 106 -15.14 -12.98 -17.87
C ALA A 106 -15.12 -12.99 -19.41
N VAL A 107 -14.52 -11.98 -20.04
CA VAL A 107 -14.53 -11.78 -21.50
C VAL A 107 -13.26 -12.29 -22.17
N LEU A 108 -12.12 -12.21 -21.47
CA LEU A 108 -10.84 -12.68 -22.00
C LEU A 108 -10.68 -14.16 -21.66
N GLU A 109 -10.26 -14.94 -22.64
CA GLU A 109 -9.70 -16.26 -22.35
C GLU A 109 -8.45 -16.06 -21.49
N VAL A 110 -8.30 -16.80 -20.40
CA VAL A 110 -7.08 -16.77 -19.56
C VAL A 110 -6.13 -17.90 -19.97
N GLY A 111 -6.66 -19.10 -20.23
CA GLY A 111 -5.85 -20.27 -20.58
C GLY A 111 -4.80 -20.56 -19.51
N GLU A 112 -3.57 -20.86 -19.93
CA GLU A 112 -2.43 -21.13 -19.04
C GLU A 112 -1.70 -19.87 -18.54
N ARG A 113 -2.21 -18.67 -18.87
CA ARG A 113 -1.54 -17.41 -18.48
C ARG A 113 -1.71 -17.14 -17.00
N VAL A 114 -0.64 -16.60 -16.40
CA VAL A 114 -0.73 -15.98 -15.08
C VAL A 114 -1.38 -14.61 -15.21
N VAL A 115 -2.42 -14.36 -14.41
CA VAL A 115 -3.09 -13.05 -14.39
C VAL A 115 -2.33 -12.12 -13.46
N VAL A 116 -1.94 -10.96 -13.98
CA VAL A 116 -1.32 -9.89 -13.20
C VAL A 116 -2.19 -8.64 -13.32
N ALA A 117 -2.64 -8.10 -12.19
CA ALA A 117 -3.45 -6.89 -12.12
C ALA A 117 -2.63 -5.75 -11.52
N VAL A 118 -2.46 -4.65 -12.24
CA VAL A 118 -1.64 -3.51 -11.78
C VAL A 118 -2.36 -2.18 -12.00
N ASP A 119 -2.43 -1.35 -10.96
CA ASP A 119 -2.99 -0.01 -11.02
C ASP A 119 -2.25 0.87 -12.06
N ALA A 120 -2.98 1.79 -12.68
CA ALA A 120 -2.49 2.68 -13.72
C ALA A 120 -1.31 3.59 -13.30
N ASP A 121 -1.24 3.92 -12.01
CA ASP A 121 -0.21 4.81 -11.44
C ASP A 121 1.13 4.08 -11.16
N VAL A 122 1.19 2.77 -11.37
CA VAL A 122 2.41 1.98 -11.26
C VAL A 122 3.13 1.93 -12.61
N ALA A 123 4.43 2.25 -12.60
CA ALA A 123 5.32 2.00 -13.72
C ALA A 123 5.67 0.51 -13.76
N VAL A 124 5.26 -0.19 -14.82
CA VAL A 124 5.45 -1.64 -14.95
C VAL A 124 6.77 -1.93 -15.64
N THR A 125 7.61 -2.69 -14.97
CA THR A 125 8.87 -3.22 -15.51
C THR A 125 8.77 -4.74 -15.68
N GLY A 126 9.65 -5.33 -16.49
CA GLY A 126 9.76 -6.79 -16.58
C GLY A 126 9.97 -7.46 -15.24
N ALA A 127 10.86 -6.88 -14.41
CA ALA A 127 11.15 -7.38 -13.07
C ALA A 127 9.90 -7.39 -12.16
N LEU A 128 9.02 -6.39 -12.28
CA LEU A 128 7.75 -6.38 -11.54
C LEU A 128 6.82 -7.50 -12.04
N VAL A 129 6.69 -7.66 -13.36
CA VAL A 129 5.87 -8.74 -13.94
C VAL A 129 6.37 -10.10 -13.53
N GLU A 130 7.68 -10.35 -13.65
CA GLU A 130 8.34 -11.59 -13.24
C GLU A 130 8.17 -11.84 -11.74
N GLY A 131 8.40 -10.82 -10.90
CA GLY A 131 8.24 -10.92 -9.46
C GLY A 131 6.81 -11.21 -8.99
N LEU A 132 5.80 -10.82 -9.78
CA LEU A 132 4.39 -11.14 -9.51
C LEU A 132 4.00 -12.51 -10.10
N ALA A 133 4.42 -12.81 -11.32
CA ALA A 133 4.04 -14.03 -12.01
C ALA A 133 4.75 -15.27 -11.45
N GLY A 134 6.04 -15.15 -11.10
CA GLY A 134 6.89 -16.25 -10.65
C GLY A 134 6.33 -17.00 -9.45
N PRO A 135 6.00 -16.32 -8.34
CA PRO A 135 5.42 -16.98 -7.17
C PRO A 135 4.09 -17.66 -7.47
N VAL A 136 3.22 -17.06 -8.30
CA VAL A 136 1.93 -17.64 -8.66
C VAL A 136 2.10 -18.88 -9.54
N ALA A 137 3.01 -18.83 -10.52
CA ALA A 137 3.39 -19.98 -11.32
C ALA A 137 4.00 -21.11 -10.47
N ALA A 138 4.68 -20.77 -9.38
CA ALA A 138 5.21 -21.71 -8.39
C ALA A 138 4.18 -22.18 -7.34
N GLY A 139 2.91 -21.77 -7.45
CA GLY A 139 1.80 -22.25 -6.62
C GLY A 139 1.33 -21.33 -5.50
N ALA A 140 1.87 -20.11 -5.36
CA ALA A 140 1.32 -19.12 -4.45
C ALA A 140 -0.10 -18.72 -4.89
N ALA A 141 -1.03 -18.59 -3.94
CA ALA A 141 -2.40 -18.20 -4.28
C ALA A 141 -2.48 -16.72 -4.71
N LEU A 142 -1.60 -15.89 -4.18
CA LEU A 142 -1.50 -14.49 -4.53
C LEU A 142 -0.05 -14.04 -4.42
N SER A 143 0.37 -13.14 -5.30
CA SER A 143 1.57 -12.34 -5.12
C SER A 143 1.23 -10.85 -5.07
N THR A 144 2.01 -10.06 -4.36
CA THR A 144 1.82 -8.61 -4.26
C THR A 144 3.16 -7.90 -4.23
N ALA A 145 3.23 -6.68 -4.75
CA ALA A 145 4.43 -5.85 -4.65
C ALA A 145 4.21 -4.65 -3.72
N ALA A 146 5.22 -4.35 -2.90
CA ALA A 146 5.19 -3.16 -2.05
C ALA A 146 5.23 -1.89 -2.92
N PRO A 147 4.34 -0.90 -2.68
CA PRO A 147 4.35 0.35 -3.42
C PRO A 147 5.55 1.20 -3.00
N THR A 148 6.39 1.57 -3.96
CA THR A 148 7.60 2.37 -3.73
C THR A 148 7.50 3.67 -4.51
N PRO A 149 7.29 4.82 -3.84
CA PRO A 149 7.31 6.11 -4.51
C PRO A 149 8.69 6.42 -5.10
N VAL A 150 8.71 6.89 -6.36
CA VAL A 150 9.93 7.30 -7.09
C VAL A 150 9.79 8.71 -7.66
N GLY A 151 10.92 9.37 -7.94
CA GLY A 151 10.93 10.78 -8.38
C GLY A 151 10.48 11.75 -7.29
N VAL A 152 10.78 11.42 -6.03
CA VAL A 152 10.28 12.13 -4.85
C VAL A 152 10.86 13.54 -4.76
N ARG A 153 10.00 14.56 -4.75
CA ARG A 153 10.37 15.98 -4.62
C ARG A 153 9.51 16.70 -3.58
N GLY A 154 10.10 17.65 -2.86
CA GLY A 154 9.42 18.47 -1.86
C GLY A 154 9.01 17.73 -0.59
N ALA A 155 8.62 18.50 0.44
CA ALA A 155 8.31 17.98 1.77
C ALA A 155 7.14 16.98 1.78
N VAL A 156 6.09 17.22 0.99
CA VAL A 156 4.94 16.30 0.90
C VAL A 156 5.36 14.96 0.30
N GLY A 157 6.11 14.98 -0.80
CA GLY A 157 6.64 13.77 -1.42
C GLY A 157 7.53 12.99 -0.46
N TRP A 158 8.39 13.68 0.28
CA TRP A 158 9.24 13.09 1.32
C TRP A 158 8.42 12.43 2.43
N ALA A 159 7.34 13.04 2.89
CA ALA A 159 6.46 12.44 3.90
C ALA A 159 5.75 11.18 3.38
N VAL A 160 5.26 11.20 2.14
CA VAL A 160 4.62 10.03 1.50
C VAL A 160 5.63 8.88 1.34
N ALA A 161 6.82 9.18 0.83
CA ALA A 161 7.91 8.21 0.70
C ALA A 161 8.37 7.69 2.06
N GLY A 162 8.52 8.58 3.03
CA GLY A 162 8.79 8.28 4.43
C GLY A 162 7.80 7.26 5.00
N LEU A 163 6.51 7.53 4.87
CA LEU A 163 5.47 6.64 5.35
C LEU A 163 5.55 5.25 4.67
N LEU A 164 5.65 5.20 3.35
CA LEU A 164 5.58 3.95 2.58
C LEU A 164 6.88 3.14 2.54
N ARG A 165 8.04 3.75 2.79
CA ARG A 165 9.36 3.11 2.70
C ARG A 165 10.14 3.06 4.01
N HIS A 166 9.87 3.97 4.95
CA HIS A 166 10.73 4.20 6.12
C HIS A 166 10.04 3.94 7.47
N THR A 167 8.77 3.54 7.46
CA THR A 167 8.02 3.24 8.70
C THR A 167 7.48 1.80 8.71
N HIS A 168 6.90 1.43 9.85
CA HIS A 168 6.11 0.20 10.00
C HIS A 168 4.94 0.09 9.02
N HIS A 169 4.49 1.21 8.45
CA HIS A 169 3.42 1.23 7.45
C HIS A 169 3.89 0.84 6.04
N SER A 170 5.20 0.63 5.85
CA SER A 170 5.69 0.01 4.61
C SER A 170 5.13 -1.41 4.48
N PHE A 171 4.72 -1.78 3.27
CA PHE A 171 4.17 -3.12 3.04
C PHE A 171 5.18 -4.24 3.30
N ARG A 172 6.49 -3.97 3.19
CA ARG A 172 7.53 -4.89 3.61
C ARG A 172 7.51 -5.14 5.13
N ALA A 173 7.47 -4.07 5.94
CA ALA A 173 7.36 -4.20 7.40
C ALA A 173 6.05 -4.87 7.81
N LEU A 174 4.92 -4.46 7.23
CA LEU A 174 3.62 -5.05 7.50
C LEU A 174 3.59 -6.54 7.16
N HIS A 175 4.15 -6.94 6.02
CA HIS A 175 4.23 -8.35 5.62
C HIS A 175 5.09 -9.16 6.59
N ALA A 176 6.27 -8.67 6.97
CA ALA A 176 7.16 -9.32 7.94
C ALA A 176 6.51 -9.45 9.34
N MET A 177 5.70 -8.46 9.74
CA MET A 177 5.03 -8.44 11.04
C MET A 177 3.71 -9.23 11.08
N SER A 178 3.15 -9.58 9.92
CA SER A 178 1.87 -10.30 9.84
C SER A 178 1.97 -11.71 10.43
N ALA A 179 1.35 -11.92 11.59
CA ALA A 179 1.20 -13.24 12.22
C ALA A 179 0.01 -14.05 11.67
N GLY A 180 -0.95 -13.38 11.03
CA GLY A 180 -2.06 -14.01 10.31
C GLY A 180 -2.05 -13.65 8.83
N ALA A 181 -3.21 -13.25 8.30
CA ALA A 181 -3.35 -12.79 6.93
C ALA A 181 -2.32 -11.72 6.57
N LYS A 182 -1.55 -11.98 5.51
CA LYS A 182 -0.44 -11.12 5.07
C LYS A 182 -0.93 -9.74 4.67
N ALA A 183 -0.12 -8.72 4.90
CA ALA A 183 -0.40 -7.41 4.33
C ALA A 183 -0.23 -7.46 2.80
N VAL A 184 -1.27 -7.06 2.08
CA VAL A 184 -1.32 -7.05 0.61
C VAL A 184 -1.63 -5.64 0.16
N CYS A 185 -0.88 -5.15 -0.83
CA CYS A 185 -1.19 -3.89 -1.49
C CYS A 185 -1.87 -4.18 -2.83
N GLY A 186 -3.09 -3.70 -3.00
CA GLY A 186 -3.87 -3.91 -4.22
C GLY A 186 -3.27 -3.27 -5.47
N LYS A 187 -2.20 -2.48 -5.37
CA LYS A 187 -1.62 -1.75 -6.51
C LYS A 187 -1.00 -2.65 -7.58
N ALA A 188 -0.50 -3.81 -7.19
CA ALA A 188 0.14 -4.74 -8.11
C ALA A 188 0.03 -6.15 -7.53
N LEU A 189 -0.73 -7.00 -8.21
CA LEU A 189 -1.12 -8.32 -7.76
C LEU A 189 -0.89 -9.35 -8.85
N GLY A 190 -0.31 -10.51 -8.52
CA GLY A 190 -0.44 -11.73 -9.32
C GLY A 190 -1.54 -12.60 -8.73
N LEU A 191 -2.45 -13.09 -9.56
CA LEU A 191 -3.67 -13.78 -9.16
C LEU A 191 -3.66 -15.22 -9.66
N SER A 192 -3.72 -16.17 -8.73
CA SER A 192 -4.03 -17.57 -9.06
C SER A 192 -5.53 -17.75 -9.38
N PRO A 193 -5.94 -18.90 -9.96
CA PRO A 193 -7.35 -19.21 -10.16
C PRO A 193 -8.18 -19.12 -8.87
N VAL A 194 -7.63 -19.54 -7.72
CA VAL A 194 -8.36 -19.47 -6.45
C VAL A 194 -8.52 -18.03 -5.96
N ALA A 195 -7.52 -17.17 -6.15
CA ALA A 195 -7.65 -15.74 -5.83
C ALA A 195 -8.66 -15.03 -6.74
N ILE A 196 -8.74 -15.41 -8.02
CA ILE A 196 -9.75 -14.91 -8.96
C ILE A 196 -11.16 -15.28 -8.48
N GLN A 197 -11.36 -16.50 -7.98
CA GLN A 197 -12.66 -16.91 -7.43
C GLN A 197 -13.06 -16.07 -6.21
N GLU A 198 -12.12 -15.84 -5.28
CA GLU A 198 -12.39 -15.01 -4.09
C GLU A 198 -12.70 -13.56 -4.47
N LEU A 199 -12.01 -13.01 -5.47
CA LEU A 199 -12.19 -11.64 -5.97
C LEU A 199 -13.63 -11.36 -6.43
N ARG A 200 -14.34 -12.37 -6.96
CA ARG A 200 -15.74 -12.25 -7.41
C ARG A 200 -16.67 -11.77 -6.29
N GLY A 201 -16.37 -12.12 -5.04
CA GLY A 201 -17.16 -11.74 -3.87
C GLY A 201 -16.72 -10.43 -3.20
N LEU A 202 -15.93 -9.59 -3.89
CA LEU A 202 -15.31 -8.36 -3.33
C LEU A 202 -15.67 -7.07 -4.07
N ALA A 203 -16.58 -7.12 -5.05
CA ALA A 203 -16.94 -5.96 -5.87
C ALA A 203 -17.62 -4.81 -5.09
N ASP A 204 -18.07 -5.06 -3.86
CA ASP A 204 -18.67 -4.10 -2.94
C ASP A 204 -17.74 -3.72 -1.77
N HIS A 205 -16.48 -4.20 -1.74
CA HIS A 205 -15.55 -3.95 -0.63
C HIS A 205 -14.55 -2.85 -0.98
N ILE A 206 -14.33 -1.89 -0.08
CA ILE A 206 -13.15 -1.00 -0.13
C ILE A 206 -11.96 -1.73 0.49
N GLY A 207 -10.75 -1.56 -0.03
CA GLY A 207 -9.61 -2.35 0.46
C GLY A 207 -9.81 -3.84 0.19
N GLU A 208 -10.17 -4.16 -1.05
CA GLU A 208 -10.39 -5.53 -1.53
C GLU A 208 -9.18 -6.43 -1.28
N ASP A 209 -7.98 -5.85 -1.26
CA ASP A 209 -6.71 -6.49 -0.99
C ASP A 209 -6.61 -7.07 0.43
N LEU A 210 -7.07 -6.31 1.43
CA LEU A 210 -7.10 -6.75 2.83
C LEU A 210 -8.07 -7.92 3.04
N GLU A 211 -9.24 -7.84 2.42
CA GLU A 211 -10.27 -8.88 2.52
C GLU A 211 -9.88 -10.13 1.72
N LEU A 212 -9.32 -9.96 0.52
CA LEU A 212 -8.78 -11.06 -0.28
C LEU A 212 -7.71 -11.83 0.49
N SER A 213 -6.73 -11.12 1.06
CA SER A 213 -5.69 -11.72 1.90
C SER A 213 -6.28 -12.48 3.10
N ARG A 214 -7.31 -11.92 3.75
CA ARG A 214 -7.99 -12.57 4.87
C ARG A 214 -8.65 -13.88 4.45
N ARG A 215 -9.35 -13.90 3.31
CA ARG A 215 -10.03 -15.10 2.79
C ARG A 215 -9.03 -16.17 2.37
N LEU A 216 -7.95 -15.79 1.70
CA LEU A 216 -6.87 -16.72 1.32
C LEU A 216 -6.20 -17.32 2.56
N HIS A 217 -5.88 -16.50 3.56
CA HIS A 217 -5.29 -16.98 4.81
C HIS A 217 -6.22 -17.94 5.58
N ALA A 218 -7.53 -17.66 5.63
CA ALA A 218 -8.50 -18.55 6.27
C ALA A 218 -8.55 -19.94 5.60
N ARG A 219 -8.09 -20.04 4.35
CA ARG A 219 -7.98 -21.30 3.59
C ARG A 219 -6.57 -21.91 3.67
N GLY A 220 -5.67 -21.36 4.49
CA GLY A 220 -4.29 -21.83 4.61
C GLY A 220 -3.43 -21.56 3.37
N LEU A 221 -3.86 -20.66 2.49
CA LEU A 221 -3.18 -20.39 1.22
C LEU A 221 -2.06 -19.36 1.38
N ASP A 222 -0.98 -19.56 0.63
CA ASP A 222 0.19 -18.69 0.69
C ASP A 222 0.01 -17.41 -0.13
N VAL A 223 0.56 -16.32 0.40
CA VAL A 223 0.59 -15.00 -0.22
C VAL A 223 2.02 -14.50 -0.24
N ALA A 224 2.60 -14.44 -1.45
CA ALA A 224 3.98 -14.04 -1.66
C ALA A 224 4.13 -12.53 -1.77
N LEU A 225 5.21 -11.99 -1.22
CA LEU A 225 5.64 -10.62 -1.47
C LEU A 225 6.72 -10.63 -2.56
N ALA A 226 6.47 -9.95 -3.66
CA ALA A 226 7.43 -9.79 -4.74
C ALA A 226 8.65 -9.00 -4.26
N GLU A 227 9.84 -9.42 -4.71
CA GLU A 227 11.07 -8.68 -4.43
C GLU A 227 11.14 -7.36 -5.22
N ALA A 228 10.69 -7.39 -6.47
CA ALA A 228 10.56 -6.19 -7.27
C ALA A 228 9.42 -5.30 -6.71
N PRO A 229 9.69 -4.01 -6.43
CA PRO A 229 8.66 -3.11 -5.94
C PRO A 229 7.70 -2.65 -7.04
N ALA A 230 6.49 -2.27 -6.65
CA ALA A 230 5.58 -1.53 -7.52
C ALA A 230 6.01 -0.06 -7.52
N LEU A 231 6.77 0.36 -8.53
CA LEU A 231 7.27 1.73 -8.65
C LEU A 231 6.09 2.68 -8.92
N VAL A 232 5.90 3.68 -8.06
CA VAL A 232 4.83 4.68 -8.19
C VAL A 232 5.47 6.05 -8.46
N PRO A 233 5.56 6.49 -9.73
CA PRO A 233 6.17 7.76 -10.04
C PRO A 233 5.33 8.92 -9.49
N MET A 234 5.95 9.77 -8.68
CA MET A 234 5.29 10.92 -8.07
C MET A 234 5.42 12.15 -8.97
N ALA A 235 4.28 12.79 -9.24
CA ALA A 235 4.30 14.18 -9.67
C ALA A 235 4.68 15.10 -8.49
N PRO A 236 5.28 16.28 -8.73
CA PRO A 236 5.50 17.26 -7.67
C PRO A 236 4.21 17.55 -6.91
N LEU A 237 4.16 17.19 -5.64
CA LEU A 237 3.01 17.45 -4.79
C LEU A 237 3.11 18.87 -4.23
N VAL A 238 2.27 19.75 -4.75
CA VAL A 238 2.18 21.16 -4.31
C VAL A 238 1.34 21.34 -3.05
N SER A 239 0.59 20.32 -2.62
CA SER A 239 -0.33 20.39 -1.48
C SER A 239 -0.29 19.13 -0.61
N TRP A 240 -0.41 19.31 0.70
CA TRP A 240 -0.57 18.23 1.68
C TRP A 240 -1.95 17.58 1.61
N ARG A 241 -2.98 18.30 1.15
CA ARG A 241 -4.37 17.86 1.22
C ARG A 241 -4.61 16.50 0.52
N PRO A 242 -4.18 16.26 -0.73
CA PRO A 242 -4.38 14.97 -1.39
C PRO A 242 -3.65 13.82 -0.69
N ALA A 243 -2.46 14.07 -0.13
CA ALA A 243 -1.71 13.07 0.61
C ALA A 243 -2.45 12.69 1.92
N VAL A 244 -2.87 13.69 2.69
CA VAL A 244 -3.62 13.48 3.92
C VAL A 244 -4.96 12.79 3.64
N GLU A 245 -5.72 13.20 2.62
CA GLU A 245 -6.98 12.56 2.22
C GLU A 245 -6.76 11.09 1.85
N ARG A 246 -5.72 10.79 1.05
CA ARG A 246 -5.37 9.41 0.70
C ARG A 246 -5.15 8.54 1.92
N PHE A 247 -4.31 8.97 2.87
CA PHE A 247 -4.01 8.17 4.06
C PHE A 247 -5.15 8.17 5.08
N THR A 248 -5.97 9.23 5.13
CA THR A 248 -7.20 9.25 5.94
C THR A 248 -8.15 8.15 5.46
N ARG A 249 -8.33 7.99 4.14
CA ARG A 249 -9.12 6.87 3.59
C ARG A 249 -8.54 5.52 3.98
N TRP A 250 -7.22 5.35 3.94
CA TRP A 250 -6.59 4.10 4.40
C TRP A 250 -6.87 3.81 5.88
N MET A 251 -6.87 4.83 6.73
CA MET A 251 -7.21 4.68 8.15
C MET A 251 -8.69 4.32 8.36
N GLN A 252 -9.60 4.89 7.57
CA GLN A 252 -11.02 4.52 7.58
C GLN A 252 -11.24 3.08 7.09
N VAL A 253 -10.49 2.66 6.06
CA VAL A 253 -10.48 1.27 5.57
C VAL A 253 -9.99 0.33 6.67
N LEU A 254 -8.89 0.67 7.35
CA LEU A 254 -8.40 -0.11 8.50
C LEU A 254 -9.45 -0.21 9.61
N ALA A 255 -10.07 0.91 9.98
CA ALA A 255 -11.10 0.94 11.02
C ALA A 255 -12.31 0.05 10.68
N SER A 256 -12.73 0.04 9.42
CA SER A 256 -13.89 -0.74 8.97
C SER A 256 -13.60 -2.25 8.84
N HIS A 257 -12.39 -2.64 8.43
CA HIS A 257 -11.98 -4.04 8.29
C HIS A 257 -11.51 -4.67 9.60
N ARG A 258 -10.65 -3.95 10.34
CA ARG A 258 -9.93 -4.46 11.51
C ARG A 258 -10.00 -3.44 12.65
N PRO A 259 -11.20 -3.19 13.24
CA PRO A 259 -11.38 -2.18 14.28
C PRO A 259 -10.47 -2.41 15.50
N GLY A 260 -10.15 -3.67 15.83
CA GLY A 260 -9.21 -3.99 16.92
C GLY A 260 -7.75 -3.61 16.63
N LEU A 261 -7.35 -3.47 15.36
CA LEU A 261 -6.01 -3.00 15.00
C LEU A 261 -5.95 -1.48 14.87
N TYR A 262 -7.08 -0.80 14.72
CA TYR A 262 -7.10 0.65 14.52
C TYR A 262 -6.44 1.44 15.66
N PRO A 263 -6.63 1.14 16.96
CA PRO A 263 -5.92 1.80 18.05
C PRO A 263 -4.40 1.58 18.04
N THR A 264 -3.91 0.54 17.36
CA THR A 264 -2.47 0.28 17.28
C THR A 264 -1.75 1.35 16.47
N VAL A 265 -2.44 2.12 15.62
CA VAL A 265 -1.83 3.19 14.81
C VAL A 265 -1.17 4.24 15.70
N PRO A 266 -1.89 4.96 16.58
CA PRO A 266 -1.25 5.91 17.49
C PRO A 266 -0.32 5.23 18.49
N LEU A 267 -0.64 4.01 18.96
CA LEU A 267 0.10 3.34 20.02
C LEU A 267 1.44 2.73 19.56
N LEU A 268 1.53 2.20 18.34
CA LEU A 268 2.68 1.42 17.87
C LEU A 268 3.28 1.93 16.56
N PHE A 269 2.47 2.54 15.68
CA PHE A 269 2.93 3.03 14.37
C PHE A 269 3.38 4.48 14.42
N THR A 270 2.72 5.35 15.18
CA THR A 270 3.10 6.77 15.34
C THR A 270 3.34 7.24 16.80
N PRO A 271 3.89 6.42 17.73
CA PRO A 271 4.09 6.81 19.13
C PRO A 271 5.19 7.85 19.35
N THR A 272 6.15 8.03 18.41
CA THR A 272 7.31 8.90 18.66
C THR A 272 6.92 10.34 18.98
N LEU A 273 6.09 10.97 18.14
CA LEU A 273 5.73 12.38 18.32
C LEU A 273 4.92 12.61 19.62
N PRO A 274 3.86 11.82 19.92
CA PRO A 274 3.19 11.90 21.21
C PRO A 274 4.11 11.69 22.42
N LEU A 275 5.01 10.70 22.37
CA LEU A 275 5.95 10.44 23.48
C LEU A 275 6.97 11.57 23.65
N ALA A 276 7.45 12.15 22.56
CA ALA A 276 8.34 13.31 22.61
C ALA A 276 7.65 14.51 23.27
N VAL A 277 6.42 14.83 22.86
CA VAL A 277 5.62 15.90 23.48
C VAL A 277 5.37 15.61 24.97
N LEU A 278 4.95 14.38 25.30
CA LEU A 278 4.71 13.97 26.69
C LEU A 278 5.98 14.10 27.54
N SER A 279 7.14 13.72 27.01
CA SER A 279 8.42 13.84 27.71
C SER A 279 8.80 15.29 28.00
N GLY A 280 8.56 16.20 27.05
CA GLY A 280 8.80 17.64 27.22
C GLY A 280 7.86 18.28 28.23
N VAL A 281 6.56 17.96 28.18
CA VAL A 281 5.54 18.48 29.12
C VAL A 281 5.81 18.01 30.55
N LEU A 282 6.24 16.77 30.74
CA LEU A 282 6.50 16.21 32.06
C LEU A 282 7.91 16.52 32.60
N GLY A 283 8.82 17.04 31.78
CA GLY A 283 10.20 17.34 32.16
C GLY A 283 11.01 16.12 32.67
N SER A 284 10.62 14.90 32.29
CA SER A 284 11.20 13.68 32.85
C SER A 284 12.38 13.16 32.03
N GLY A 285 13.60 13.27 32.59
CA GLY A 285 14.82 12.77 31.94
C GLY A 285 14.78 11.26 31.60
N VAL A 286 14.14 10.44 32.44
CA VAL A 286 14.00 8.99 32.19
C VAL A 286 13.09 8.73 30.99
N LEU A 287 11.99 9.48 30.85
CA LEU A 287 11.09 9.36 29.70
C LEU A 287 11.73 9.89 28.40
N VAL A 288 12.53 10.95 28.50
CA VAL A 288 13.35 11.44 27.38
C VAL A 288 14.33 10.36 26.93
N ALA A 289 15.05 9.71 27.85
CA ALA A 289 15.97 8.63 27.53
C ALA A 289 15.26 7.44 26.87
N ALA A 290 14.11 7.00 27.41
CA ALA A 290 13.30 5.92 26.82
C ALA A 290 12.81 6.26 25.41
N THR A 291 12.35 7.50 25.20
CA THR A 291 11.96 8.01 23.87
C THR A 291 13.15 8.05 22.92
N GLY A 292 14.34 8.42 23.40
CA GLY A 292 15.59 8.39 22.65
C GLY A 292 15.94 6.98 22.14
N VAL A 293 15.77 5.95 22.98
CA VAL A 293 15.95 4.54 22.57
C VAL A 293 14.97 4.15 21.48
N LEU A 294 13.69 4.52 21.62
CA LEU A 294 12.68 4.29 20.57
C LEU A 294 13.08 4.93 19.24
N VAL A 295 13.53 6.19 19.26
CA VAL A 295 14.01 6.93 18.09
C VAL A 295 15.19 6.22 17.44
N ALA A 296 16.15 5.72 18.22
CA ALA A 296 17.29 4.97 17.71
C ALA A 296 16.86 3.69 17.00
N VAL A 297 16.00 2.87 17.63
CA VAL A 297 15.48 1.62 17.04
C VAL A 297 14.68 1.90 15.76
N ARG A 298 13.86 2.94 15.73
CA ARG A 298 13.09 3.33 14.54
C ARG A 298 13.97 3.83 13.41
N THR A 299 15.08 4.50 13.73
CA THR A 299 16.05 4.93 12.73
C THR A 299 16.78 3.72 12.12
N LEU A 300 17.14 2.72 12.92
CA LEU A 300 17.71 1.46 12.42
C LEU A 300 16.72 0.67 11.55
N LEU A 301 15.46 0.60 11.97
CA LEU A 301 14.38 0.00 11.17
C LEU A 301 14.22 0.73 9.83
N SER A 302 14.14 2.05 9.86
CA SER A 302 14.01 2.89 8.67
C SER A 302 15.18 2.70 7.71
N TRP A 303 16.41 2.61 8.22
CA TRP A 303 17.59 2.29 7.43
C TRP A 303 17.43 0.92 6.75
N ARG A 304 17.09 -0.13 7.52
CA ARG A 304 16.92 -1.47 6.96
C ARG A 304 15.87 -1.49 5.86
N LEU A 305 14.74 -0.81 6.06
CA LEU A 305 13.69 -0.69 5.06
C LEU A 305 14.15 0.12 3.84
N ALA A 306 14.95 1.18 4.02
CA ALA A 306 15.52 1.94 2.91
C ALA A 306 16.36 1.04 1.99
N VAL A 307 17.21 0.19 2.57
CA VAL A 307 18.03 -0.79 1.83
C VAL A 307 17.14 -1.81 1.11
N LEU A 308 16.08 -2.29 1.75
CA LEU A 308 15.17 -3.28 1.17
C LEU A 308 14.25 -2.71 0.07
N THR A 309 13.97 -1.40 0.10
CA THR A 309 13.06 -0.71 -0.82
C THR A 309 13.78 0.20 -1.82
N ALA A 310 15.11 0.14 -1.87
CA ALA A 310 15.90 0.89 -2.84
C ALA A 310 15.45 0.51 -4.27
N PRO A 311 15.04 1.48 -5.11
CA PRO A 311 14.64 1.19 -6.48
C PRO A 311 15.85 0.68 -7.28
N PRO A 312 15.67 -0.29 -8.20
CA PRO A 312 16.76 -0.88 -8.97
C PRO A 312 17.47 0.08 -9.94
N GLU A 313 16.75 1.10 -10.43
CA GLU A 313 17.20 1.98 -11.53
C GLU A 313 17.40 3.45 -11.13
N GLY A 314 17.51 3.74 -9.82
CA GLY A 314 17.86 5.10 -9.36
C GLY A 314 19.36 5.35 -9.50
N ASN A 315 19.76 6.61 -9.75
CA ASN A 315 21.16 7.05 -9.57
C ASN A 315 21.70 6.45 -8.26
N ALA A 316 22.97 6.03 -8.22
CA ALA A 316 23.57 5.44 -7.01
C ALA A 316 23.32 6.26 -5.71
N ALA A 317 23.11 7.58 -5.85
CA ALA A 317 22.69 8.51 -4.80
C ALA A 317 21.25 8.30 -4.24
N GLU A 318 20.30 7.78 -5.02
CA GLU A 318 18.94 7.41 -4.57
C GLU A 318 18.90 5.98 -3.96
N ALA A 319 19.86 5.13 -4.32
CA ALA A 319 19.98 3.76 -3.84
C ALA A 319 20.76 3.66 -2.51
N ALA A 320 21.73 4.56 -2.28
CA ALA A 320 22.41 4.64 -1.00
C ALA A 320 21.45 5.16 0.07
N PRO A 321 21.36 4.51 1.26
CA PRO A 321 20.69 5.13 2.39
C PRO A 321 21.39 6.46 2.65
N GLY A 322 20.67 7.57 2.47
CA GLY A 322 21.18 8.90 2.79
C GLY A 322 21.69 8.94 4.23
N GLY A 323 22.48 9.97 4.59
CA GLY A 323 22.98 10.12 5.95
C GLY A 323 21.88 10.00 7.01
N ALA A 324 22.23 9.63 8.24
CA ALA A 324 21.28 9.33 9.32
C ALA A 324 20.16 10.37 9.49
N TRP A 325 20.46 11.66 9.25
CA TRP A 325 19.48 12.76 9.28
C TRP A 325 18.39 12.67 8.21
N VAL A 326 18.72 12.19 7.00
CA VAL A 326 17.74 11.99 5.92
C VAL A 326 16.80 10.85 6.29
N VAL A 327 17.35 9.74 6.80
CA VAL A 327 16.57 8.58 7.28
C VAL A 327 15.64 9.01 8.41
N LEU A 328 16.16 9.75 9.38
CA LEU A 328 15.40 10.30 10.51
C LEU A 328 14.26 11.19 10.03
N GLY A 329 14.57 12.20 9.21
CA GLY A 329 13.57 13.13 8.67
C GLY A 329 12.48 12.41 7.87
N ALA A 330 12.84 11.42 7.06
CA ALA A 330 11.88 10.67 6.26
C ALA A 330 10.86 9.91 7.13
N TRP A 331 11.31 9.11 8.11
CA TRP A 331 10.37 8.33 8.92
C TRP A 331 9.56 9.22 9.88
N VAL A 332 10.15 10.28 10.43
CA VAL A 332 9.43 11.23 11.30
C VAL A 332 8.31 11.94 10.54
N LEU A 333 8.59 12.44 9.32
CA LEU A 333 7.56 13.04 8.46
C LEU A 333 6.48 12.04 8.06
N GLY A 334 6.87 10.79 7.79
CA GLY A 334 5.93 9.71 7.50
C GLY A 334 4.98 9.42 8.67
N GLU A 335 5.49 9.37 9.89
CA GLU A 335 4.67 9.21 11.08
C GLU A 335 3.79 10.41 11.38
N ALA A 336 4.30 11.63 11.17
CA ALA A 336 3.49 12.85 11.30
C ALA A 336 2.29 12.81 10.34
N LEU A 337 2.53 12.45 9.07
CA LEU A 337 1.49 12.30 8.07
C LEU A 337 0.45 11.24 8.47
N LEU A 338 0.91 10.08 8.95
CA LEU A 338 0.02 9.00 9.40
C LEU A 338 -0.79 9.40 10.64
N LEU A 339 -0.19 10.10 11.59
CA LEU A 339 -0.86 10.58 12.80
C LEU A 339 -1.94 11.60 12.45
N VAL A 340 -1.65 12.56 11.57
CA VAL A 340 -2.64 13.52 11.07
C VAL A 340 -3.78 12.81 10.34
N ALA A 341 -3.46 11.85 9.47
CA ALA A 341 -4.47 11.04 8.78
C ALA A 341 -5.34 10.22 9.74
N PHE A 342 -4.73 9.65 10.79
CA PHE A 342 -5.45 8.95 11.85
C PHE A 342 -6.41 9.89 12.57
N MET A 343 -5.93 11.05 13.04
CA MET A 343 -6.77 12.04 13.74
C MET A 343 -7.95 12.50 12.88
N ARG A 344 -7.74 12.72 11.58
CA ARG A 344 -8.83 13.10 10.65
C ARG A 344 -9.82 11.96 10.40
N SER A 345 -9.38 10.71 10.51
CA SER A 345 -10.27 9.56 10.30
C SER A 345 -11.18 9.27 11.51
N LEU A 346 -10.89 9.83 12.69
CA LEU A 346 -11.72 9.66 13.88
C LEU A 346 -13.15 10.16 13.62
N GLY A 347 -14.13 9.30 13.89
CA GLY A 347 -15.56 9.62 13.70
C GLY A 347 -16.02 9.66 12.24
N GLN A 348 -15.15 9.37 11.27
CA GLN A 348 -15.52 9.38 9.85
C GLN A 348 -15.75 7.95 9.33
N ALA A 349 -16.99 7.64 8.98
CA ALA A 349 -17.37 6.38 8.33
C ALA A 349 -17.74 6.58 6.85
N ARG A 350 -17.23 7.62 6.19
CA ARG A 350 -17.53 7.94 4.79
C ARG A 350 -16.25 8.18 4.01
N VAL A 351 -16.24 7.67 2.78
CA VAL A 351 -15.18 7.88 1.80
C VAL A 351 -15.77 8.48 0.54
N THR A 352 -15.18 9.60 0.09
CA THR A 352 -15.41 10.11 -1.26
C THR A 352 -14.27 9.66 -2.16
N TRP A 353 -14.62 9.06 -3.30
CA TRP A 353 -13.69 8.57 -4.31
C TRP A 353 -14.25 8.90 -5.69
N ARG A 354 -13.50 9.67 -6.50
CA ARG A 354 -13.87 10.06 -7.88
C ARG A 354 -15.33 10.51 -7.98
N GLY A 355 -15.67 11.54 -7.22
CA GLY A 355 -17.02 12.14 -7.19
C GLY A 355 -18.10 11.32 -6.46
N ARG A 356 -17.86 10.06 -6.12
CA ARG A 356 -18.85 9.19 -5.45
C ARG A 356 -18.56 9.07 -3.96
N THR A 357 -19.60 9.13 -3.14
CA THR A 357 -19.47 9.01 -1.68
C THR A 357 -20.10 7.71 -1.18
N TYR A 358 -19.35 6.99 -0.35
CA TYR A 358 -19.77 5.72 0.23
C TYR A 358 -19.67 5.76 1.75
N ALA A 359 -20.66 5.20 2.43
CA ALA A 359 -20.59 4.85 3.83
C ALA A 359 -19.87 3.51 3.98
N LEU A 360 -18.87 3.46 4.86
CA LEU A 360 -18.14 2.25 5.17
C LEU A 360 -18.87 1.49 6.27
N ARG A 361 -19.15 0.21 6.01
CA ARG A 361 -19.74 -0.72 6.97
C ARG A 361 -18.68 -1.68 7.49
N ARG A 362 -19.03 -2.46 8.51
CA ARG A 362 -18.16 -3.49 9.08
C ARG A 362 -17.69 -4.46 7.99
N GLY A 363 -16.41 -4.85 8.04
CA GLY A 363 -15.79 -5.68 7.01
C GLY A 363 -15.49 -4.93 5.71
N GLY A 364 -15.49 -3.59 5.74
CA GLY A 364 -15.12 -2.75 4.60
C GLY A 364 -16.11 -2.74 3.44
N ARG A 365 -17.37 -3.14 3.66
CA ARG A 365 -18.42 -3.00 2.64
C ARG A 365 -18.74 -1.53 2.39
N MET A 366 -18.91 -1.17 1.13
CA MET A 366 -19.31 0.15 0.67
C MET A 366 -20.82 0.19 0.43
N ALA A 367 -21.50 1.13 1.08
CA ALA A 367 -22.88 1.47 0.78
C ALA A 367 -22.92 2.87 0.14
N PRO A 368 -23.48 3.05 -1.06
CA PRO A 368 -23.58 4.37 -1.68
C PRO A 368 -24.37 5.32 -0.77
N VAL A 369 -23.84 6.54 -0.59
CA VAL A 369 -24.59 7.64 0.02
C VAL A 369 -25.19 8.42 -1.13
N TRP A 370 -26.47 8.22 -1.39
CA TRP A 370 -27.20 9.09 -2.29
C TRP A 370 -27.18 10.50 -1.70
N PRO A 371 -26.91 11.55 -2.50
CA PRO A 371 -27.19 12.90 -2.04
C PRO A 371 -28.63 12.90 -1.54
N GLU A 372 -28.89 13.46 -0.36
CA GLU A 372 -30.25 13.88 -0.06
C GLU A 372 -30.69 14.69 -1.27
N LEU A 373 -31.83 14.31 -1.87
CA LEU A 373 -32.51 15.15 -2.84
C LEU A 373 -32.84 16.43 -2.07
N SER A 374 -31.90 17.38 -2.06
CA SER A 374 -32.19 18.74 -1.65
C SER A 374 -33.18 19.20 -2.70
N GLY A 375 -34.47 19.06 -2.39
CA GLY A 375 -35.54 19.60 -3.19
C GLY A 375 -35.21 21.06 -3.42
N GLY A 376 -34.74 21.37 -4.63
CA GLY A 376 -34.72 22.74 -5.09
C GLY A 376 -36.15 23.24 -4.96
N GLN A 377 -36.31 24.42 -4.37
CA GLN A 377 -37.59 25.12 -4.47
C GLN A 377 -37.88 25.28 -5.97
N GLY A 378 -38.92 24.58 -6.42
CA GLY A 378 -39.45 24.70 -7.77
C GLY A 378 -40.16 26.02 -7.99
#